data_AF-A0A2R6FBW8-F1
#
_entry.id   AF-A0A2R6FBW8-F1
#
_cell.length_a   1.000
_cell.length_b   1.000
_cell.length_c   1.000
_cell.angle_alpha   90.00
_cell.angle_beta   90.00
_cell.angle_gamma   90.00
#
_symmetry.space_group_name_H-M   'P 1'
#
loop_
_entity.id
_entity.type
_entity.pdbx_description
1 polymer ?
#
loop_
_entity_poly.entity_id
_entity_poly.type
_entity_poly.pdbx_seq_one_letter_code
_entity_poly.pdbx_strand_id
1 'polypeptide(L)' 'MVKDVVQEVRVSLHHVHLPKLASEEFITYDPDRHLVEPTEQFEQVQPAVFGLLDADPTLEAPVE' A
#
# COMPACT_ATOMS: atom_id res chain seq x y z
N MET A 1 4.03 16.42 18.28
CA MET A 1 2.78 16.36 17.52
C MET A 1 2.95 15.85 16.09
N VAL A 2 3.80 16.41 15.20
CA VAL A 2 3.97 15.82 13.83
C VAL A 2 4.71 14.47 13.84
N LYS A 3 5.63 14.25 14.80
CA LYS A 3 6.37 12.99 14.94
C LYS A 3 5.46 11.79 15.26
N ASP A 4 4.34 12.05 15.93
CA ASP A 4 3.44 11.02 16.42
C ASP A 4 2.64 10.39 15.26
N VAL A 5 2.17 11.23 14.33
CA VAL A 5 1.45 10.79 13.11
C VAL A 5 2.34 9.97 12.19
N VAL A 6 3.59 10.39 11.95
CA VAL A 6 4.52 9.63 11.08
C VAL A 6 4.83 8.26 11.69
N GLN A 7 4.95 8.18 13.01
CA GLN A 7 5.19 6.91 13.71
C GLN A 7 3.97 5.99 13.63
N GLU A 8 2.77 6.53 13.81
CA GLU A 8 1.52 5.79 13.66
C GLU A 8 1.35 5.23 12.25
N VAL A 9 1.60 6.03 11.21
CA VAL A 9 1.58 5.59 9.82
C VAL A 9 2.58 4.46 9.58
N ARG A 10 3.82 4.58 10.09
CA ARG A 10 4.81 3.51 9.97
C ARG A 10 4.36 2.21 10.63
N VAL A 11 3.83 2.30 11.85
CA VAL A 11 3.31 1.13 12.57
C VAL A 11 2.17 0.47 11.78
N SER A 12 1.22 1.26 11.26
CA SER A 12 0.13 0.74 10.45
C SER A 12 0.62 0.08 9.16
N LEU A 13 1.58 0.69 8.46
CA LEU A 13 2.17 0.12 7.25
C LEU A 13 2.82 -1.24 7.55
N HIS A 14 3.68 -1.32 8.57
CA HIS A 14 4.43 -2.54 8.88
C HIS A 14 3.58 -3.68 9.43
N HIS A 15 2.54 -3.37 10.20
CA HIS A 15 1.76 -4.40 10.89
C HIS A 15 0.42 -4.72 10.23
N VAL A 16 -0.11 -3.85 9.37
CA VAL A 16 -1.44 -4.01 8.78
C VAL A 16 -1.38 -4.03 7.26
N HIS A 17 -0.82 -3.00 6.63
CA HIS A 17 -1.00 -2.82 5.17
C HIS A 17 0.00 -3.61 4.34
N LEU A 18 1.30 -3.52 4.64
CA LEU A 18 2.34 -4.24 3.89
C LEU A 18 2.18 -5.77 4.00
N PRO A 19 1.91 -6.36 5.19
CA PRO A 19 1.67 -7.81 5.26
C PRO A 19 0.47 -8.28 4.45
N LYS A 20 -0.62 -7.48 4.39
CA LYS A 20 -1.81 -7.81 3.58
C LYS A 20 -1.53 -7.74 2.08
N LEU A 21 -0.80 -6.72 1.63
CA LEU A 21 -0.44 -6.62 0.21
C LEU A 21 0.53 -7.74 -0.21
N ALA A 22 1.41 -8.17 0.70
CA ALA A 22 2.32 -9.27 0.47
C ALA A 22 1.61 -10.64 0.45
N SER A 23 0.59 -10.85 1.30
CA SER A 23 -0.17 -12.11 1.30
C SER A 23 -0.97 -12.33 0.02
N GLU A 24 -1.35 -11.24 -0.66
CA GLU A 24 -2.04 -11.24 -1.95
C GLU A 24 -1.06 -11.12 -3.15
N GLU A 25 0.25 -11.28 -2.90
CA GLU A 25 1.33 -11.30 -3.90
C GLU A 25 1.49 -10.02 -4.73
N PHE A 26 0.92 -8.88 -4.31
CA PHE A 26 1.11 -7.59 -5.00
C PHE A 26 2.47 -6.96 -4.71
N ILE A 27 3.06 -7.25 -3.54
CA ILE A 27 4.39 -6.76 -3.18
C ILE A 27 5.24 -7.90 -2.63
N THR A 28 6.55 -7.80 -2.83
CA THR A 28 7.52 -8.49 -1.98
C THR A 28 7.85 -7.56 -0.82
N TYR A 29 7.66 -8.04 0.41
CA TYR A 29 7.95 -7.27 1.61
C TYR A 29 8.99 -8.00 2.48
N ASP A 30 10.14 -7.36 2.68
CA ASP A 30 11.19 -7.80 3.60
C ASP A 30 11.18 -6.91 4.85
N PRO A 31 10.66 -7.40 5.99
CA PRO A 31 10.57 -6.61 7.22
C PRO A 31 11.93 -6.35 7.86
N ASP A 32 12.91 -7.23 7.68
CA ASP A 32 14.23 -7.10 8.28
C ASP A 32 15.05 -6.01 7.58
N ARG A 33 14.93 -5.95 6.24
CA ARG A 33 15.60 -4.95 5.40
C ARG A 33 14.76 -3.70 5.16
N HIS A 34 13.51 -3.68 5.66
CA HIS A 34 12.52 -2.63 5.40
C HIS A 34 12.36 -2.33 3.91
N LEU A 35 12.41 -3.38 3.07
CA LEU A 35 12.35 -3.26 1.62
C LEU A 35 10.97 -3.70 1.12
N VAL A 36 10.41 -2.90 0.22
CA VAL A 36 9.15 -3.18 -0.47
C VAL A 36 9.41 -3.09 -1.97
N GLU A 37 9.12 -4.16 -2.70
CA GLU A 37 9.28 -4.21 -4.14
C GLU A 37 7.94 -4.61 -4.79
N PRO A 38 7.53 -3.94 -5.88
CA PRO A 38 6.34 -4.36 -6.63
C PRO A 38 6.58 -5.72 -7.28
N THR A 39 5.54 -6.54 -7.36
CA THR A 39 5.57 -7.78 -8.15
C THR A 39 4.98 -7.55 -9.54
N GLU A 40 5.14 -8.53 -10.42
CA GLU A 40 4.50 -8.54 -11.74
C GLU A 40 2.97 -8.41 -11.66
N GLN A 41 2.35 -8.94 -10.59
CA GLN A 41 0.90 -8.82 -10.38
C GLN A 41 0.50 -7.37 -10.13
N PHE A 42 1.29 -6.62 -9.35
CA PHE A 42 1.04 -5.20 -9.16
C PHE A 42 1.23 -4.40 -10.46
N GLU A 43 2.27 -4.69 -11.25
CA GLU A 43 2.49 -4.03 -12.54
C GLU A 43 1.30 -4.20 -13.51
N GLN A 44 0.60 -5.34 -13.46
CA GLN A 44 -0.59 -5.57 -14.28
C GLN A 44 -1.79 -4.70 -13.88
N VAL A 45 -1.98 -4.45 -12.57
CA VAL A 45 -3.12 -3.69 -12.05
C VAL A 45 -2.81 -2.21 -11.83
N GLN A 46 -1.53 -1.85 -11.74
CA GLN A 46 -1.06 -0.49 -11.48
C GLN A 46 -1.68 0.54 -12.44
N PRO A 47 -1.76 0.32 -13.78
CA PRO A 47 -2.38 1.29 -14.67
C PRO A 47 -3.86 1.54 -14.35
N ALA A 48 -4.61 0.51 -13.94
CA ALA A 48 -6.01 0.63 -13.59
C ALA A 48 -6.19 1.38 -12.25
N VAL A 49 -5.38 1.04 -11.25
CA VAL A 49 -5.39 1.71 -9.94
C VAL A 49 -5.04 3.20 -10.08
N PHE A 50 -3.99 3.52 -10.85
CA PHE A 50 -3.59 4.90 -11.09
C PHE A 50 -4.62 5.67 -11.91
N GLY A 51 -5.20 5.05 -12.94
CA GLY A 51 -6.29 5.65 -13.70
C GLY A 51 -7.51 6.00 -12.84
N LEU A 52 -7.81 5.18 -11.83
CA LEU A 52 -8.87 5.46 -10.86
C LEU A 52 -8.50 6.65 -9.95
N LEU A 53 -7.28 6.70 -9.44
CA LEU A 53 -6.78 7.80 -8.60
C LEU A 53 -6.72 9.14 -9.34
N ASP A 54 -6.36 9.12 -10.62
CA ASP A 54 -6.36 10.31 -11.47
C ASP A 54 -7.79 10.81 -11.74
N ALA A 55 -8.75 9.90 -11.89
CA ALA A 55 -10.15 10.23 -12.11
C ALA A 55 -10.85 10.73 -10.83
N ASP A 56 -10.51 10.14 -9.68
CA ASP A 56 -10.99 10.54 -8.36
C ASP A 56 -9.84 10.52 -7.33
N PRO A 57 -9.22 11.68 -7.05
CA PRO A 57 -8.13 11.75 -6.08
C PRO A 57 -8.61 11.65 -4.62
N THR A 58 -9.93 11.74 -4.39
CA THR A 58 -10.52 11.70 -3.06
C THR A 58 -11.00 10.32 -2.65
N LEU A 59 -11.04 9.34 -3.58
CA LEU A 59 -11.49 7.96 -3.42
C LEU A 59 -12.14 7.71 -2.05
N GLU A 60 -13.42 8.05 -1.95
CA GLU A 60 -14.16 7.75 -0.73
C GLU A 60 -14.25 6.23 -0.54
N ALA A 61 -14.44 5.80 0.72
CA ALA A 61 -14.34 4.41 1.16
C ALA A 61 -15.12 3.41 0.28
N PRO A 62 -14.76 2.11 0.28
CA PRO A 62 -15.30 1.12 -0.65
C PRO A 62 -16.83 1.13 -0.66
N VAL A 63 -17.43 1.04 -1.84
CA VAL A 63 -18.86 0.76 -2.00
C VAL A 63 -19.12 -0.62 -1.37
N GLU A 64 -20.01 -0.66 -0.37
CA GLU A 64 -20.48 -1.89 0.30
C GLU A 64 -21.11 -2.90 -0.67
#